data_AF-A0A3D2X148-F1
#
_entry.id   AF-A0A3D2X148-F1
#
_cell.length_a   1.000
_cell.length_b   1.000
_cell.length_c   1.000
_cell.angle_alpha   90.00
_cell.angle_beta   90.00
_cell.angle_gamma   90.00
#
_symmetry.space_group_name_H-M   'P 1'
#
loop_
_entity.id
_entity.type
_entity.pdbx_description
1 polymer ?
#
loop_
_entity_poly.entity_id
_entity_poly.type
_entity_poly.pdbx_seq_one_letter_code
_entity_poly.pdbx_strand_id
1 'polypeptide(L)'
;AATLSYNNNYNSINKAFGLNRAPGTIEKKFMHRWFHEFCFDINIIEEACNRTMLATGKPDFKYADKILENWYKKGVTCDADIVKLDEAHAKQSAISAANKQAATAKQPTANNRFNAFPQRKYSEEDFLSMEQRLLNNRS
;
A
#
# COMPACT_ATOMS: atom_id res chain seq x y z
N ALA A 1 34.68 14.27 2.92
CA ALA A 1 33.67 13.88 3.93
C ALA A 1 32.31 13.50 3.30
N ALA A 2 31.80 14.25 2.31
CA ALA A 2 30.47 14.02 1.72
C ALA A 2 30.22 12.60 1.15
N THR A 3 31.23 11.95 0.58
CA THR A 3 31.10 10.61 -0.03
C THR A 3 30.85 9.49 1.00
N LEU A 4 31.34 9.65 2.24
CA LEU A 4 31.14 8.66 3.31
C LEU A 4 29.71 8.70 3.85
N SER A 5 29.17 9.90 4.11
CA SER A 5 27.78 10.07 4.56
C SER A 5 26.78 9.55 3.52
N TYR A 6 27.06 9.79 2.24
CA TYR A 6 26.24 9.29 1.13
C TYR A 6 26.19 7.76 1.07
N ASN A 7 27.33 7.09 1.25
CA ASN A 7 27.38 5.63 1.33
C ASN A 7 26.63 5.09 2.56
N ASN A 8 26.66 5.80 3.69
CA ASN A 8 25.93 5.39 4.88
C ASN A 8 24.40 5.50 4.70
N ASN A 9 23.93 6.60 4.08
CA ASN A 9 22.52 6.79 3.76
C ASN A 9 22.00 5.67 2.84
N TYR A 10 22.83 5.20 1.91
CA TYR A 10 22.47 4.10 1.02
C TYR A 10 22.35 2.76 1.72
N ASN A 11 23.24 2.51 2.67
CA ASN A 11 23.14 1.32 3.50
C ASN A 11 21.89 1.36 4.40
N SER A 12 21.50 2.53 4.91
CA SER A 12 20.25 2.68 5.69
C SER A 12 19.02 2.36 4.83
N ILE A 13 18.93 2.90 3.62
CA ILE A 13 17.81 2.59 2.70
C ILE A 13 17.78 1.10 2.35
N ASN A 14 18.94 0.50 2.08
CA ASN A 14 19.01 -0.93 1.79
C ASN A 14 18.56 -1.77 2.99
N LYS A 15 18.94 -1.40 4.22
CA LYS A 15 18.45 -2.04 5.43
C LYS A 15 16.94 -1.91 5.59
N ALA A 16 16.38 -0.72 5.34
CA ALA A 16 14.93 -0.50 5.38
C ALA A 16 14.17 -1.38 4.38
N PHE A 17 14.75 -1.59 3.20
CA PHE A 17 14.23 -2.53 2.20
C PHE A 17 14.52 -4.02 2.50
N GLY A 18 15.27 -4.33 3.56
CA GLY A 18 15.71 -5.68 3.87
C GLY A 18 16.74 -6.26 2.88
N LEU A 19 17.42 -5.39 2.12
CA LEU A 19 18.44 -5.77 1.15
C LEU A 19 19.80 -5.89 1.82
N ASN A 20 20.36 -7.11 1.85
CA ASN A 20 21.73 -7.40 2.30
C ASN A 20 22.79 -7.26 1.20
N ARG A 21 22.48 -6.55 0.11
CA ARG A 21 23.35 -6.39 -1.07
C ARG A 21 23.67 -4.93 -1.33
N ALA A 22 24.71 -4.69 -2.12
CA ALA A 22 24.98 -3.34 -2.63
C ALA A 22 23.86 -2.90 -3.61
N PRO A 23 23.45 -1.62 -3.60
CA PRO A 23 22.42 -1.15 -4.50
C PRO A 23 22.94 -1.13 -5.94
N GLY A 24 22.12 -1.56 -6.88
CA GLY A 24 22.39 -1.50 -8.31
C GLY A 24 22.42 -0.06 -8.83
N THR A 25 22.91 0.14 -10.05
CA THR A 25 23.02 1.48 -10.66
C THR A 25 21.68 2.22 -10.76
N ILE A 26 20.61 1.50 -11.12
CA ILE A 26 19.27 2.08 -11.21
C ILE A 26 18.73 2.46 -9.83
N GLU A 27 18.95 1.60 -8.82
CA GLU A 27 18.54 1.85 -7.44
C GLU A 27 19.24 3.11 -6.89
N LYS A 28 20.56 3.23 -7.10
CA LYS A 28 21.33 4.43 -6.75
C LYS A 28 20.79 5.69 -7.41
N LYS A 29 20.32 5.61 -8.66
CA LYS A 29 19.72 6.75 -9.37
C LYS A 29 18.43 7.22 -8.69
N PHE A 30 17.58 6.29 -8.25
CA PHE A 30 16.38 6.62 -7.46
C PHE A 30 16.77 7.27 -6.13
N MET A 31 17.71 6.67 -5.41
CA MET A 31 18.14 7.21 -4.12
C MET A 31 18.74 8.62 -4.27
N HIS A 32 19.59 8.83 -5.28
CA HIS A 32 20.13 10.16 -5.61
C HIS A 32 19.00 11.16 -5.89
N ARG A 33 18.00 10.77 -6.67
CA ARG A 33 16.84 11.61 -6.95
C ARG A 33 16.09 12.01 -5.68
N TRP A 34 15.87 11.08 -4.75
CA TRP A 34 15.15 11.38 -3.51
C TRP A 34 15.88 12.38 -2.62
N PHE A 35 17.21 12.28 -2.55
CA PHE A 35 18.03 13.24 -1.78
C PHE A 35 18.24 14.58 -2.50
N HIS A 36 18.40 14.60 -3.82
CA HIS A 36 18.81 15.80 -4.55
C HIS A 36 17.67 16.53 -5.26
N GLU A 37 16.67 15.83 -5.79
CA GLU A 37 15.53 16.47 -6.46
C GLU A 37 14.41 16.76 -5.46
N PHE A 38 14.10 15.82 -4.57
CA PHE A 38 13.06 16.01 -3.56
C PHE A 38 13.56 16.59 -2.24
N CYS A 39 14.89 16.64 -2.04
CA CYS A 39 15.52 17.16 -0.82
C CYS A 39 14.99 16.50 0.46
N PHE A 40 14.63 15.21 0.39
CA PHE A 40 14.15 14.48 1.56
C PHE A 40 15.27 13.98 2.45
N ASP A 41 15.02 14.01 3.75
CA ASP A 41 15.87 13.37 4.75
C ASP A 41 15.74 11.85 4.72
N ILE A 42 16.77 11.18 5.26
CA ILE A 42 16.83 9.72 5.33
C ILE A 42 15.60 9.11 6.05
N ASN A 43 15.10 9.77 7.09
CA ASN A 43 13.94 9.28 7.87
C ASN A 43 12.68 9.20 7.01
N ILE A 44 12.42 10.22 6.19
CA ILE A 44 11.27 10.24 5.27
C ILE A 44 11.42 9.13 4.23
N ILE A 45 12.63 8.96 3.68
CA ILE A 45 12.87 7.92 2.68
C ILE A 45 12.69 6.53 3.31
N GLU A 46 13.20 6.30 4.52
CA GLU A 46 13.02 5.05 5.27
C GLU A 46 11.53 4.75 5.50
N GLU A 47 10.74 5.74 5.88
CA GLU A 47 9.29 5.59 6.06
C GLU A 47 8.58 5.22 4.75
N ALA A 48 8.99 5.81 3.62
CA ALA A 48 8.47 5.40 2.30
C ALA A 48 8.88 3.95 1.92
N CYS A 49 10.08 3.53 2.30
CA CYS A 49 10.54 2.16 2.10
C CYS A 49 9.72 1.16 2.94
N ASN A 50 9.49 1.48 4.21
CA ASN A 50 8.66 0.66 5.11
C ASN A 50 7.24 0.49 4.55
N ARG A 51 6.63 1.56 4.05
CA ARG A 51 5.30 1.51 3.41
C ARG A 51 5.28 0.66 2.16
N THR A 52 6.33 0.75 1.36
CA THR A 52 6.48 -0.08 0.16
C THR A 52 6.56 -1.56 0.52
N MET A 53 7.33 -1.88 1.56
CA MET A 53 7.44 -3.23 2.10
C MET A 53 6.09 -3.73 2.62
N LEU A 54 5.33 -2.91 3.35
CA LEU A 54 3.99 -3.26 3.83
C LEU A 54 2.97 -3.45 2.70
N ALA A 55 3.05 -2.65 1.63
CA ALA A 55 2.09 -2.69 0.53
C ALA A 55 2.39 -3.81 -0.49
N THR A 56 3.66 -4.04 -0.81
CA THR A 56 4.07 -4.95 -1.89
C THR A 56 4.70 -6.25 -1.38
N GLY A 57 5.21 -6.27 -0.14
CA GLY A 57 5.93 -7.41 0.43
C GLY A 57 7.34 -7.64 -0.12
N LYS A 58 7.81 -6.76 -1.01
CA LYS A 58 9.13 -6.82 -1.66
C LYS A 58 9.69 -5.41 -1.88
N PRO A 59 11.02 -5.26 -1.99
CA PRO A 59 11.64 -3.97 -2.26
C PRO A 59 11.34 -3.50 -3.69
N ASP A 60 10.37 -2.59 -3.82
CA ASP A 60 9.98 -1.97 -5.09
C ASP A 60 10.31 -0.47 -5.09
N PHE A 61 11.47 -0.12 -5.64
CA PHE A 61 11.93 1.26 -5.73
C PHE A 61 11.01 2.16 -6.56
N LYS A 62 10.28 1.61 -7.55
CA LYS A 62 9.32 2.42 -8.34
C LYS A 62 8.09 2.77 -7.52
N TYR A 63 7.65 1.86 -6.65
CA TYR A 63 6.53 2.10 -5.76
C TYR A 63 6.91 3.14 -4.69
N ALA A 64 8.08 2.99 -4.07
CA ALA A 64 8.62 3.96 -3.11
C ALA A 64 8.76 5.36 -3.73
N ASP A 65 9.27 5.42 -4.95
CA ASP A 65 9.43 6.67 -5.70
C ASP A 65 8.09 7.39 -5.94
N LYS A 66 7.01 6.65 -6.24
CA LYS A 66 5.66 7.23 -6.34
C LYS A 66 5.12 7.76 -5.01
N ILE A 67 5.40 7.08 -3.90
CA ILE A 67 5.03 7.56 -2.56
C ILE A 67 5.73 8.90 -2.30
N LEU A 68 7.04 8.94 -2.52
CA LEU A 68 7.85 10.14 -2.32
C LEU A 68 7.43 11.29 -3.24
N GLU A 69 7.12 11.00 -4.52
CA GLU A 69 6.59 12.00 -5.44
C GLU A 69 5.26 12.60 -4.95
N ASN A 70 4.37 11.77 -4.41
CA ASN A 70 3.11 12.23 -3.84
C ASN A 70 3.33 13.09 -2.59
N TRP A 71 4.29 12.74 -1.74
CA TRP A 71 4.66 13.55 -0.58
C TRP A 71 5.30 14.87 -0.96
N TYR A 72 6.15 14.87 -1.98
CA TYR A 72 6.78 16.07 -2.52
C TYR A 72 5.71 17.03 -3.08
N LYS A 73 4.75 16.51 -3.85
CA LYS A 73 3.60 17.27 -4.34
C LYS A 73 2.74 17.87 -3.23
N LYS A 74 2.67 17.20 -2.08
CA LYS A 74 1.91 17.62 -0.91
C LYS A 74 2.73 18.50 0.05
N GLY A 75 4.00 18.76 -0.26
CA GLY A 75 4.87 19.62 0.55
C GLY A 75 5.21 19.03 1.92
N VAL A 76 5.29 17.70 2.02
CA VAL A 76 5.70 17.04 3.27
C VAL A 76 7.15 17.41 3.57
N THR A 77 7.40 17.89 4.79
CA THR A 77 8.77 18.20 5.24
C THR A 77 9.14 17.45 6.52
N CYS A 78 8.17 16.89 7.22
CA CYS A 78 8.38 16.17 8.46
C CYS A 78 7.51 14.91 8.54
N ASP A 79 7.92 13.97 9.40
CA ASP A 79 7.19 12.73 9.69
C ASP A 79 5.74 13.00 10.13
N ALA A 80 5.51 14.05 10.91
CA ALA A 80 4.18 14.42 11.37
C ALA A 80 3.24 14.77 10.20
N ASP A 81 3.76 15.33 9.10
CA ASP A 81 2.93 15.61 7.93
C ASP A 81 2.58 14.34 7.17
N ILE A 82 3.46 13.33 7.19
CA ILE A 82 3.17 12.02 6.61
C ILE A 82 1.96 11.39 7.33
N VAL A 83 1.96 11.40 8.67
CA VAL A 83 0.85 10.88 9.48
C VAL A 83 -0.46 11.58 9.16
N LYS A 84 -0.45 12.93 9.05
CA LYS A 84 -1.64 13.69 8.66
C LYS A 84 -2.16 13.30 7.29
N LEU A 85 -1.25 13.05 6.34
CA LEU A 85 -1.63 12.62 5.00
C LEU A 85 -2.23 11.22 4.98
N ASP A 86 -1.75 10.33 5.83
CA ASP A 86 -2.32 8.99 5.97
C ASP A 86 -3.70 9.04 6.58
N GLU A 87 -3.90 9.85 7.63
CA GLU A 87 -5.22 10.06 8.20
C GLU A 87 -6.19 10.64 7.17
N ALA A 88 -5.74 11.62 6.37
CA ALA A 88 -6.55 12.19 5.30
C ALA A 88 -6.91 11.14 4.24
N HIS A 89 -5.96 10.29 3.87
CA HIS A 89 -6.18 9.21 2.91
C HIS A 89 -7.10 8.11 3.46
N ALA A 90 -6.96 7.75 4.74
CA ALA A 90 -7.83 6.80 5.43
C ALA A 90 -9.25 7.33 5.56
N LYS A 91 -9.42 8.63 5.85
CA LYS A 91 -10.73 9.29 5.86
C LYS A 91 -11.35 9.28 4.46
N GLN A 92 -10.57 9.60 3.42
CA GLN A 92 -11.05 9.55 2.04
C GLN A 92 -11.42 8.13 1.58
N SER A 93 -10.63 7.11 1.94
CA SER A 93 -10.94 5.72 1.59
C SER A 93 -12.18 5.22 2.33
N ALA A 94 -12.39 5.61 3.59
CA ALA A 94 -13.60 5.31 4.35
C ALA A 94 -14.84 6.01 3.77
N ILE A 95 -14.75 7.29 3.40
CA ILE A 95 -15.83 8.02 2.72
C ILE A 95 -16.13 7.39 1.36
N SER A 96 -15.11 7.01 0.60
CA SER A 96 -15.29 6.35 -0.71
C SER A 96 -15.92 4.96 -0.59
N ALA A 97 -15.57 4.21 0.48
CA ALA A 97 -16.18 2.92 0.79
C ALA A 97 -17.65 3.08 1.19
N ALA A 98 -17.94 4.04 2.07
CA ALA A 98 -19.30 4.38 2.49
C ALA A 98 -20.16 4.87 1.31
N ASN A 99 -19.59 5.67 0.40
CA ASN A 99 -20.30 6.16 -0.78
C ASN A 99 -20.51 5.03 -1.83
N LYS A 100 -19.60 4.06 -1.95
CA LYS A 100 -19.85 2.82 -2.72
C LYS A 100 -20.96 1.98 -2.11
N GLN A 101 -21.05 1.91 -0.78
CA GLN A 101 -22.11 1.18 -0.07
C GLN A 101 -23.47 1.90 -0.17
N ALA A 102 -23.47 3.24 -0.20
CA ALA A 102 -24.66 4.04 -0.46
C ALA A 102 -25.10 4.01 -1.93
N ALA A 103 -24.16 3.94 -2.88
CA ALA A 103 -24.43 3.79 -4.31
C ALA A 103 -24.97 2.39 -4.67
N THR A 104 -24.69 1.34 -3.87
CA THR A 104 -25.34 0.03 -4.03
C THR A 104 -26.81 0.01 -3.61
N ALA A 105 -27.33 1.08 -3.00
CA ALA A 105 -28.75 1.22 -2.62
C ALA A 105 -29.59 2.03 -3.63
N LYS A 106 -28.99 2.60 -4.70
CA LYS A 106 -29.72 3.31 -5.76
C LYS A 106 -29.31 2.85 -7.16
N GLN A 107 -30.08 1.87 -7.63
CA GLN A 107 -30.36 1.52 -9.04
C GLN A 107 -29.26 0.83 -9.88
N PRO A 108 -29.66 -0.14 -10.73
CA PRO A 108 -28.76 -1.04 -11.42
C PRO A 108 -28.37 -0.46 -12.78
N THR A 109 -27.14 0.04 -12.93
CA THR A 109 -26.63 0.39 -14.25
C THR A 109 -26.22 -0.88 -14.98
N ALA A 110 -27.10 -1.30 -15.89
CA ALA A 110 -26.87 -2.27 -16.92
C ALA A 110 -25.53 -1.99 -17.63
N ASN A 111 -24.54 -2.89 -17.45
CA ASN A 111 -23.49 -3.22 -18.43
C ASN A 111 -22.47 -4.27 -17.92
N ASN A 112 -22.87 -5.20 -17.05
CA ASN A 112 -22.05 -6.38 -16.80
C ASN A 112 -22.91 -7.63 -16.54
N ARG A 113 -23.03 -8.48 -17.58
CA ARG A 113 -23.74 -9.77 -17.57
C ARG A 113 -23.24 -10.75 -16.50
N PHE A 114 -22.05 -10.50 -15.92
CA PHE A 114 -21.50 -11.29 -14.82
C PHE A 114 -22.25 -11.10 -13.49
N ASN A 115 -22.92 -9.96 -13.28
CA ASN A 115 -23.67 -9.65 -12.06
C ASN A 115 -25.18 -9.96 -12.17
N ALA A 116 -25.62 -10.65 -13.22
CA ALA A 116 -27.04 -10.90 -13.50
C ALA A 116 -27.64 -12.09 -12.71
N PHE A 117 -26.84 -12.81 -11.93
CA PHE A 117 -27.31 -13.92 -11.09
C PHE A 117 -27.43 -13.49 -9.63
N PRO A 118 -28.48 -13.93 -8.91
CA PRO A 118 -28.60 -13.65 -7.49
C PRO A 118 -27.40 -14.26 -6.75
N GLN A 119 -26.65 -13.40 -6.03
CA GLN A 119 -25.61 -13.86 -5.12
C GLN A 119 -26.26 -14.69 -4.03
N ARG A 120 -25.86 -15.97 -3.89
CA ARG A 120 -26.37 -16.84 -2.83
C ARG A 120 -25.91 -16.29 -1.48
N LYS A 121 -26.87 -15.94 -0.63
CA LYS A 121 -26.61 -15.65 0.80
C LYS A 121 -26.75 -16.95 1.55
N TYR A 122 -25.64 -17.46 2.06
CA TYR A 122 -25.64 -18.60 2.98
C TYR A 122 -25.99 -18.08 4.37
N SER A 123 -27.10 -18.56 4.93
CA SER A 123 -27.42 -18.33 6.35
C SER A 123 -26.64 -19.32 7.21
N GLU A 124 -26.40 -18.99 8.48
CA GLU A 124 -25.70 -19.88 9.42
C GLU A 124 -26.38 -21.25 9.51
N GLU A 125 -27.71 -21.28 9.44
CA GLU A 125 -28.52 -22.50 9.41
C GLU A 125 -28.30 -23.36 8.15
N ASP A 126 -28.02 -22.74 7.00
CA ASP A 126 -27.71 -23.44 5.75
C ASP A 126 -26.32 -24.10 5.83
N PHE A 127 -25.37 -23.41 6.48
CA PHE A 127 -24.01 -23.90 6.73
C PHE A 127 -24.00 -25.11 7.67
N LEU A 128 -24.76 -25.02 8.77
CA LEU A 128 -24.96 -26.12 9.73
C LEU A 128 -25.60 -27.34 9.05
N SER A 129 -26.59 -27.14 8.19
CA SER A 129 -27.23 -28.24 7.47
C SER A 129 -26.29 -28.96 6.50
N MET A 130 -25.39 -28.21 5.83
CA MET A 130 -24.38 -28.75 4.93
C MET A 130 -23.29 -29.52 5.70
N GLU A 131 -22.83 -28.99 6.83
CA GLU A 131 -21.88 -29.67 7.70
C GLU A 131 -22.43 -31.00 8.22
N GLN A 132 -23.67 -31.00 8.69
CA GLN A 132 -24.35 -32.19 9.19
C GLN A 132 -24.53 -33.25 8.09
N ARG A 133 -24.81 -32.83 6.85
CA ARG A 133 -24.95 -33.74 5.71
C ARG A 133 -23.63 -34.38 5.28
N LEU A 134 -22.51 -33.65 5.39
CA LEU A 134 -21.17 -34.19 5.10
C LEU A 134 -20.71 -35.20 6.17
N LEU A 135 -21.13 -35.01 7.42
CA LEU A 135 -20.85 -35.93 8.53
C LEU A 135 -21.69 -37.22 8.43
N ASN A 136 -22.94 -37.12 7.95
CA ASN A 136 -23.86 -38.26 7.86
C ASN A 136 -23.62 -39.18 6.64
N ASN A 137 -22.74 -38.82 5.70
CA ASN A 137 -22.41 -39.63 4.52
C ASN A 137 -21.05 -40.34 4.66
N ARG A 138 -20.55 -40.48 5.90
CA ARG A 138 -19.25 -41.06 6.25
C ARG A 138 -19.40 -42.36 7.07
N SER A 139 -20.41 -43.15 6.75
CA SER A 139 -20.67 -44.51 7.25
C SER A 139 -20.78 -45.50 6.10
#